data_AF-A0A9D9P9W1-F1
#
_entry.id   AF-A0A9D9P9W1-F1
#
_cell.length_a   1.000
_cell.length_b   1.000
_cell.length_c   1.000
_cell.angle_alpha   90.00
_cell.angle_beta   90.00
_cell.angle_gamma   90.00
#
_symmetry.space_group_name_H-M   'P 1'
#
loop_
_entity.id
_entity.type
_entity.pdbx_description
1 polymer ?
#
loop_
_entity_poly.entity_id
_entity_poly.type
_entity_poly.pdbx_seq_one_letter_code
_entity_poly.pdbx_strand_id
1 'polypeptide(L)'
;MLFLVSAAAHYSGAPLALRKRNADEQPRYPCRNRDLIQGTIDNTYYASGTALTLDAVCRLTPLIQEDGVRVIDRVVEVSQSGRALSNNPALMVLALTLAVGNQATRAYAVEMTPCVARTGTHLLTLVDYAVQMRGWGRALRRAVQQWFLAAPAATLAYHAIKYQRRRFWSLRRALHMSHARTDDPQRSAVLYWIAHGWPGISPESHPDPVLRKIWAFERLRSLDSSQASLAAQMITDERLPREAVPTRFLQHAEVWAALLPHMPLGAILRNLATPTRLGVLAPLNDATRLVEKRLTDAGHLRRARIHPFHILVASRTYAAGQSRKTKQTWDPIPAIQQALDEAFAAAFPLVDPANVRILLAVDVFGSMTVPRLHRLAASRHAKLVA
;
A
#
# COMPACT_ATOMS: atom_id res chain seq x y z
N MET A 1 22.78 16.31 -23.45
CA MET A 1 22.53 16.88 -22.11
C MET A 1 21.25 16.22 -21.57
N LEU A 2 21.38 15.06 -20.92
CA LEU A 2 20.25 14.24 -20.47
C LEU A 2 19.68 14.81 -19.15
N PHE A 3 18.45 15.30 -19.18
CA PHE A 3 17.66 15.58 -17.98
C PHE A 3 17.01 14.28 -17.46
N LEU A 4 17.58 13.70 -16.41
CA LEU A 4 17.01 12.59 -15.63
C LEU A 4 15.90 13.11 -14.71
N VAL A 5 14.65 13.16 -15.19
CA VAL A 5 13.48 13.39 -14.33
C VAL A 5 12.95 12.07 -13.78
N SER A 6 13.42 11.75 -12.58
CA SER A 6 12.91 10.66 -11.73
C SER A 6 11.56 11.05 -11.13
N ALA A 7 10.46 10.83 -11.86
CA ALA A 7 9.11 10.89 -11.32
C ALA A 7 8.83 9.66 -10.44
N ALA A 8 9.48 9.62 -9.28
CA ALA A 8 9.00 8.84 -8.16
C ALA A 8 8.06 9.77 -7.38
N ALA A 9 6.75 9.56 -7.48
CA ALA A 9 5.75 10.34 -6.73
C ALA A 9 5.90 10.03 -5.23
N HIS A 10 6.88 10.70 -4.61
CA HIS A 10 7.20 10.67 -3.21
C HIS A 10 6.33 11.72 -2.53
N TYR A 11 5.60 11.28 -1.50
CA TYR A 11 5.05 12.17 -0.50
C TYR A 11 6.24 12.69 0.34
N SER A 12 6.97 13.67 -0.17
CA SER A 12 7.82 14.54 0.65
C SER A 12 6.94 15.69 1.16
N GLY A 13 5.96 15.35 1.99
CA GLY A 13 5.32 16.37 2.82
C GLY A 13 6.38 16.89 3.79
N ALA A 14 6.50 18.21 3.90
CA ALA A 14 7.32 18.86 4.92
C ALA A 14 7.04 18.20 6.29
N PRO A 15 8.07 17.99 7.15
CA PRO A 15 7.85 17.39 8.44
C PRO A 15 6.98 18.32 9.28
N LEU A 16 5.71 17.95 9.47
CA LEU A 16 4.91 18.48 10.58
C LEU A 16 5.67 18.09 11.85
N ALA A 17 6.20 19.09 12.54
CA ALA A 17 7.07 18.92 13.69
C ALA A 17 6.33 18.12 14.77
N LEU A 18 6.74 16.85 14.97
CA LEU A 18 6.37 16.07 16.14
C LEU A 18 6.80 16.87 17.39
N ARG A 19 5.85 17.17 18.28
CA ARG A 19 6.18 17.82 19.56
C ARG A 19 7.14 16.91 20.33
N LYS A 20 8.41 17.33 20.46
CA LYS A 20 9.35 16.71 21.40
C LYS A 20 8.81 16.95 22.82
N ARG A 21 8.46 15.89 23.56
CA ARG A 21 8.19 15.95 25.01
C ARG A 21 9.32 15.24 25.78
N ASN A 22 9.53 15.73 27.01
CA ASN A 22 10.55 15.28 27.95
C ASN A 22 10.39 13.80 28.31
N ALA A 23 11.51 13.14 28.59
CA ALA A 23 11.65 11.69 28.71
C ALA A 23 11.17 11.08 30.06
N ASP A 24 10.57 11.87 30.97
CA ASP A 24 10.39 11.47 32.38
C ASP A 24 9.00 10.98 32.80
N GLU A 25 8.04 10.81 31.87
CA GLU A 25 6.74 10.19 32.20
C GLU A 25 6.68 8.74 31.71
N GLN A 26 7.04 7.78 32.57
CA GLN A 26 6.76 6.36 32.31
C GLN A 26 5.29 6.02 32.60
N PRO A 27 4.53 5.52 31.61
CA PRO A 27 3.10 5.27 31.78
C PRO A 27 2.78 3.94 32.46
N ARG A 28 1.69 3.94 33.25
CA ARG A 28 1.12 2.78 33.97
C ARG A 28 0.68 1.63 33.04
N TYR A 29 0.51 1.89 31.75
CA TYR A 29 0.25 0.90 30.71
C TYR A 29 0.99 1.28 29.42
N PRO A 30 2.11 0.61 29.06
CA PRO A 30 2.72 0.85 27.76
C PRO A 30 1.74 0.39 26.69
N CYS A 31 1.41 1.25 25.73
CA CYS A 31 0.74 0.83 24.51
C CYS A 31 1.67 -0.18 23.80
N ARG A 32 1.47 -1.48 24.08
CA ARG A 32 2.43 -2.50 23.65
C ARG A 32 2.43 -2.53 22.13
N ASN A 33 3.62 -2.33 21.56
CA ASN A 33 3.87 -2.34 20.11
C ASN A 33 3.31 -3.56 19.38
N ARG A 34 3.01 -4.63 20.11
CA ARG A 34 2.40 -5.86 19.61
C ARG A 34 1.14 -5.61 18.79
N ASP A 35 0.19 -4.81 19.28
CA ASP A 35 -1.09 -4.59 18.58
C ASP A 35 -0.89 -3.82 17.27
N LEU A 36 0.08 -2.91 17.21
CA LEU A 36 0.42 -2.13 16.01
C LEU A 36 1.30 -2.89 15.02
N ILE A 37 2.18 -3.79 15.50
CA ILE A 37 3.17 -4.51 14.68
C ILE A 37 2.62 -5.84 14.17
N GLN A 38 2.03 -6.64 15.05
CA GLN A 38 1.48 -7.96 14.70
C GLN A 38 0.03 -7.87 14.20
N GLY A 39 -0.72 -6.86 14.67
CA GLY A 39 -2.15 -6.75 14.41
C GLY A 39 -2.98 -7.82 15.13
N THR A 40 -4.30 -7.75 14.95
CA THR A 40 -5.30 -8.66 15.55
C THR A 40 -6.01 -9.53 14.51
N ILE A 41 -5.52 -9.53 13.26
CA ILE A 41 -6.32 -9.88 12.07
C ILE A 41 -6.41 -11.39 11.82
N ASP A 42 -5.47 -12.16 12.37
CA ASP A 42 -5.40 -13.61 12.18
C ASP A 42 -5.65 -14.35 13.49
N ASN A 43 -6.28 -15.53 13.39
CA ASN A 43 -6.53 -16.38 14.55
C ASN A 43 -5.18 -16.74 15.21
N THR A 44 -5.11 -16.66 16.53
CA THR A 44 -4.09 -17.39 17.28
C THR A 44 -4.62 -18.79 17.57
N TYR A 45 -3.73 -19.70 17.98
CA TYR A 45 -4.12 -21.03 18.46
C TYR A 45 -5.20 -20.98 19.55
N TYR A 46 -5.26 -19.88 20.32
CA TYR A 46 -6.17 -19.70 21.46
C TYR A 46 -7.35 -18.75 21.20
N ALA A 47 -7.38 -17.98 20.11
CA ALA A 47 -8.42 -16.98 19.88
C ALA A 47 -8.66 -16.67 18.40
N SER A 48 -9.91 -16.40 18.04
CA SER A 48 -10.27 -15.94 16.70
C SER A 48 -9.84 -14.48 16.47
N GLY A 49 -9.57 -14.10 15.22
CA GLY A 49 -9.19 -12.73 14.86
C GLY A 49 -10.26 -11.67 15.21
N THR A 50 -11.54 -12.05 15.29
CA THR A 50 -12.61 -11.18 15.77
C THR A 50 -12.53 -10.95 17.27
N ALA A 51 -12.28 -11.99 18.07
CA ALA A 51 -12.09 -11.87 19.51
C ALA A 51 -10.86 -11.01 19.85
N LEU A 52 -9.74 -11.21 19.14
CA LEU A 52 -8.52 -10.42 19.31
C LEU A 52 -8.71 -8.94 18.95
N THR A 53 -9.54 -8.66 17.95
CA THR A 53 -9.85 -7.29 17.54
C THR A 53 -10.73 -6.58 18.57
N LEU A 54 -11.74 -7.27 19.11
CA LEU A 54 -12.60 -6.75 20.17
C LEU A 54 -11.78 -6.43 21.44
N ASP A 55 -10.94 -7.37 21.85
CA ASP A 55 -10.05 -7.25 23.00
C ASP A 55 -9.06 -6.07 22.85
N ALA A 56 -8.48 -5.88 21.65
CA ALA A 56 -7.66 -4.70 21.39
C ALA A 56 -8.45 -3.38 21.46
N VAL A 57 -9.69 -3.33 20.96
CA VAL A 57 -10.55 -2.14 21.08
C VAL A 57 -10.86 -1.84 22.55
N CYS A 58 -11.20 -2.85 23.35
CA CYS A 58 -11.44 -2.72 24.79
C CYS A 58 -10.21 -2.17 25.53
N ARG A 59 -8.99 -2.62 25.18
CA ARG A 59 -7.75 -2.12 25.77
C ARG A 59 -7.38 -0.70 25.34
N LEU A 60 -7.58 -0.36 24.07
CA LEU A 60 -7.14 0.92 23.52
C LEU A 60 -8.08 2.08 23.85
N THR A 61 -9.37 1.81 24.05
CA THR A 61 -10.37 2.83 24.36
C THR A 61 -10.01 3.68 25.59
N PRO A 62 -9.68 3.11 26.78
CA PRO A 62 -9.30 3.92 27.93
C PRO A 62 -8.03 4.74 27.68
N LEU A 63 -7.04 4.17 26.97
CA LEU A 63 -5.81 4.90 26.60
C LEU A 63 -6.07 6.10 25.69
N ILE A 64 -7.03 5.98 24.76
CA ILE A 64 -7.42 7.06 23.85
C ILE A 64 -8.18 8.16 24.61
N GLN A 65 -8.97 7.78 25.61
CA GLN A 65 -9.71 8.72 26.46
C GLN A 65 -8.79 9.49 27.41
N GLU A 66 -7.76 8.82 27.94
CA GLU A 66 -6.73 9.42 28.80
C GLU A 66 -5.78 10.33 27.99
N ASP A 67 -5.12 9.80 26.95
CA ASP A 67 -4.18 10.55 26.11
C ASP A 67 -4.18 10.06 24.65
N GLY A 68 -5.24 10.43 23.93
CA GLY A 68 -5.38 10.08 22.53
C GLY A 68 -4.33 10.70 21.61
N VAL A 69 -3.71 11.82 21.98
CA VAL A 69 -2.63 12.45 21.18
C VAL A 69 -1.41 11.55 21.15
N ARG A 70 -0.98 11.05 22.31
CA ARG A 70 0.14 10.10 22.40
C ARG A 70 -0.12 8.82 21.62
N VAL A 71 -1.36 8.31 21.65
CA VAL A 71 -1.74 7.13 20.84
C VAL A 71 -1.57 7.43 19.34
N ILE A 72 -2.02 8.60 18.87
CA ILE A 72 -1.88 9.02 17.46
C ILE A 72 -0.41 9.16 17.07
N ASP A 73 0.43 9.78 17.92
CA ASP A 73 1.86 9.92 17.66
C ASP A 73 2.53 8.54 17.46
N ARG A 74 2.19 7.57 18.31
CA ARG A 74 2.70 6.21 18.17
C ARG A 74 2.22 5.53 16.88
N VAL A 75 0.96 5.72 16.51
CA VAL A 75 0.37 5.21 15.26
C VAL A 75 1.11 5.77 14.05
N VAL A 76 1.39 7.07 14.04
CA VAL A 76 2.12 7.76 12.97
C VAL A 76 3.55 7.21 12.88
N GLU A 77 4.25 7.10 14.01
CA GLU A 77 5.62 6.58 14.06
C GLU A 77 5.71 5.15 13.52
N VAL A 78 4.81 4.24 13.92
CA VAL A 78 4.78 2.87 13.41
C VAL A 78 4.43 2.84 11.93
N SER A 79 3.47 3.64 11.47
CA SER A 79 3.07 3.71 10.06
C SER A 79 4.21 4.18 9.16
N GLN A 80 4.92 5.24 9.57
CA GLN A 80 5.98 5.87 8.80
C GLN A 80 7.28 5.07 8.78
N SER A 81 7.63 4.44 9.91
CA SER A 81 8.83 3.59 10.02
C SER A 81 8.74 2.28 9.24
N GLY A 82 7.54 1.82 8.85
CA GLY A 82 7.38 0.57 8.08
C GLY A 82 7.72 -0.70 8.88
N ARG A 83 7.78 -0.61 10.22
CA ARG A 83 8.09 -1.73 11.12
C ARG A 83 6.99 -2.79 11.17
N ALA A 84 5.75 -2.42 10.90
CA ALA A 84 4.63 -3.34 10.88
C ALA A 84 4.52 -4.01 9.51
N LEU A 85 4.18 -5.30 9.50
CA LEU A 85 3.95 -6.08 8.28
C LEU A 85 2.79 -5.51 7.43
N SER A 86 1.80 -4.91 8.09
CA SER A 86 0.66 -4.28 7.44
C SER A 86 0.34 -2.97 8.14
N ASN A 87 -0.15 -2.00 7.38
CA ASN A 87 -0.61 -0.72 7.93
C ASN A 87 -2.03 -0.80 8.52
N ASN A 88 -2.74 -1.91 8.34
CA ASN A 88 -4.13 -2.06 8.78
C ASN A 88 -4.33 -1.83 10.29
N PRO A 89 -3.47 -2.33 11.20
CA PRO A 89 -3.62 -2.06 12.63
C PRO A 89 -3.53 -0.56 12.95
N ALA A 90 -2.56 0.15 12.36
CA ALA A 90 -2.45 1.60 12.50
C ALA A 90 -3.71 2.34 12.02
N LEU A 91 -4.30 1.91 10.90
CA LEU A 91 -5.57 2.47 10.38
C LEU A 91 -6.76 2.16 11.28
N MET A 92 -6.81 0.97 11.88
CA MET A 92 -7.85 0.59 12.84
C MET A 92 -7.77 1.44 14.11
N VAL A 93 -6.57 1.64 14.67
CA VAL A 93 -6.39 2.49 15.85
C VAL A 93 -6.73 3.95 15.51
N LEU A 94 -6.32 4.46 14.35
CA LEU A 94 -6.73 5.79 13.90
C LEU A 94 -8.26 5.91 13.76
N ALA A 95 -8.93 4.90 13.19
CA ALA A 95 -10.39 4.85 13.12
C ALA A 95 -11.03 4.92 14.52
N LEU A 96 -10.47 4.17 15.48
CA LEU A 96 -10.93 4.17 16.86
C LEU A 96 -10.75 5.55 17.50
N THR A 97 -9.62 6.23 17.29
CA THR A 97 -9.40 7.60 17.80
C THR A 97 -10.42 8.60 17.25
N LEU A 98 -10.79 8.48 15.97
CA LEU A 98 -11.86 9.29 15.36
C LEU A 98 -13.24 8.97 15.95
N ALA A 99 -13.46 7.72 16.37
CA ALA A 99 -14.71 7.26 16.95
C ALA A 99 -14.89 7.69 18.41
N VAL A 100 -13.94 7.35 19.29
CA VAL A 100 -14.10 7.47 20.76
C VAL A 100 -13.32 8.63 21.39
N GLY A 101 -12.38 9.25 20.66
CA GLY A 101 -11.58 10.35 21.18
C GLY A 101 -12.40 11.59 21.55
N ASN A 102 -11.86 12.39 22.47
CA ASN A 102 -12.39 13.72 22.79
C ASN A 102 -12.21 14.69 21.59
N GLN A 103 -12.70 15.93 21.71
CA GLN A 103 -12.64 16.91 20.62
C GLN A 103 -11.21 17.18 20.12
N ALA A 104 -10.24 17.33 21.03
CA ALA A 104 -8.85 17.58 20.68
C ALA A 104 -8.22 16.37 19.99
N THR A 105 -8.41 15.17 20.53
CA THR A 105 -7.94 13.91 19.93
C THR A 105 -8.51 13.71 18.52
N ARG A 106 -9.82 13.95 18.32
CA ARG A 106 -10.45 13.82 17.00
C ARG A 106 -9.90 14.84 16.00
N ALA A 107 -9.67 16.09 16.43
CA ALA A 107 -9.09 17.11 15.56
C ALA A 107 -7.67 16.73 15.13
N TYR A 108 -6.84 16.26 16.06
CA TYR A 108 -5.49 15.80 15.76
C TYR A 108 -5.47 14.54 14.88
N ALA A 109 -6.39 13.59 15.11
CA ALA A 109 -6.54 12.41 14.25
C ALA A 109 -6.91 12.78 12.80
N VAL A 110 -7.76 13.79 12.62
CA VAL A 110 -8.09 14.34 11.28
C VAL A 110 -6.85 14.88 10.60
N GLU A 111 -6.07 15.70 11.30
CA GLU A 111 -4.83 16.29 10.78
C GLU A 111 -3.80 15.22 10.39
N MET A 112 -3.62 14.21 11.23
CA MET A 112 -2.65 13.13 11.00
C MET A 112 -3.13 12.05 10.03
N THR A 113 -4.38 12.15 9.54
CA THR A 113 -4.94 11.16 8.62
C THR A 113 -4.09 10.93 7.36
N PRO A 114 -3.60 11.95 6.63
CA PRO A 114 -2.75 11.75 5.46
C PRO A 114 -1.41 11.04 5.76
N CYS A 115 -0.88 11.24 6.97
CA CYS A 115 0.37 10.63 7.41
C CYS A 115 0.26 9.11 7.59
N VAL A 116 -0.90 8.63 8.05
CA VAL A 116 -1.17 7.19 8.26
C VAL A 116 -1.80 6.58 7.01
N ALA A 117 -2.83 7.23 6.47
CA ALA A 117 -3.60 6.79 5.32
C ALA A 117 -2.92 7.15 3.98
N ARG A 118 -1.65 6.80 3.80
CA ARG A 118 -0.79 7.24 2.67
C ARG A 118 -1.24 6.88 1.25
N THR A 119 -2.24 6.00 1.11
CA THR A 119 -2.70 5.53 -0.22
C THR A 119 -4.21 5.45 -0.26
N GLY A 120 -4.79 5.44 -1.46
CA GLY A 120 -6.24 5.22 -1.61
C GLY A 120 -6.71 3.91 -0.97
N THR A 121 -5.89 2.84 -1.00
CA THR A 121 -6.23 1.61 -0.24
C THR A 121 -6.29 1.86 1.26
N HIS A 122 -5.34 2.62 1.83
CA HIS A 122 -5.37 2.94 3.25
C HIS A 122 -6.56 3.81 3.64
N LEU A 123 -6.91 4.81 2.83
CA LEU A 123 -8.10 5.65 3.06
C LEU A 123 -9.36 4.79 3.11
N LEU A 124 -9.58 3.96 2.09
CA LEU A 124 -10.78 3.14 2.00
C LEU A 124 -10.85 2.10 3.13
N THR A 125 -9.71 1.59 3.60
CA THR A 125 -9.63 0.73 4.79
C THR A 125 -9.91 1.49 6.08
N LEU A 126 -9.40 2.72 6.25
CA LEU A 126 -9.72 3.59 7.38
C LEU A 126 -11.23 3.86 7.44
N VAL A 127 -11.83 4.19 6.29
CA VAL A 127 -13.28 4.42 6.18
C VAL A 127 -14.07 3.17 6.56
N ASP A 128 -13.65 1.99 6.09
CA ASP A 128 -14.29 0.71 6.43
C ASP A 128 -14.31 0.48 7.95
N TYR A 129 -13.16 0.65 8.62
CA TYR A 129 -13.06 0.52 10.07
C TYR A 129 -13.91 1.57 10.80
N ALA A 130 -13.82 2.84 10.42
CA ALA A 130 -14.52 3.93 11.09
C ALA A 130 -16.04 3.79 10.98
N VAL A 131 -16.54 3.33 9.82
CA VAL A 131 -17.97 3.08 9.63
C VAL A 131 -18.46 1.89 10.43
N GLN A 132 -17.68 0.80 10.51
CA GLN A 132 -18.03 -0.36 11.34
C GLN A 132 -18.03 -0.05 12.84
N MET A 133 -17.19 0.88 13.30
CA MET A 133 -17.09 1.25 14.72
C MET A 133 -18.14 2.26 15.18
N ARG A 134 -18.45 3.27 14.35
CA ARG A 134 -19.34 4.38 14.75
C ARG A 134 -20.23 4.92 13.63
N GLY A 135 -19.77 4.86 12.37
CA GLY A 135 -20.49 5.42 11.23
C GLY A 135 -19.91 6.73 10.68
N TRP A 136 -20.65 7.40 9.80
CA TRP A 136 -20.17 8.57 9.04
C TRP A 136 -20.36 9.91 9.78
N GLY A 137 -19.58 10.12 10.85
CA GLY A 137 -19.62 11.35 11.65
C GLY A 137 -18.82 12.53 11.07
N ARG A 138 -18.94 13.71 11.70
CA ARG A 138 -18.25 14.96 11.32
C ARG A 138 -16.72 14.80 11.29
N ALA A 139 -16.12 14.08 12.24
CA ALA A 139 -14.68 13.84 12.29
C ALA A 139 -14.21 13.00 11.10
N LEU A 140 -14.89 11.89 10.79
CA LEU A 140 -14.55 11.05 9.64
C LEU A 140 -14.69 11.82 8.32
N ARG A 141 -15.77 12.60 8.16
CA ARG A 141 -15.97 13.46 6.98
C ARG A 141 -14.77 14.39 6.76
N ARG A 142 -14.32 15.08 7.81
CA ARG A 142 -13.15 15.98 7.77
C ARG A 142 -11.85 15.24 7.50
N ALA A 143 -11.64 14.05 8.08
CA ALA A 143 -10.46 13.23 7.81
C ALA A 143 -10.37 12.81 6.33
N VAL A 144 -11.50 12.39 5.75
CA VAL A 144 -11.56 12.02 4.33
C VAL A 144 -11.37 13.25 3.43
N GLN A 145 -11.98 14.38 3.78
CA GLN A 145 -11.75 15.65 3.07
C GLN A 145 -10.27 16.04 3.10
N GLN A 146 -9.64 16.02 4.27
CA GLN A 146 -8.23 16.33 4.44
C GLN A 146 -7.35 15.43 3.58
N TRP A 147 -7.68 14.14 3.46
CA TRP A 147 -6.94 13.22 2.60
C TRP A 147 -6.96 13.62 1.12
N PHE A 148 -8.12 14.01 0.59
CA PHE A 148 -8.25 14.45 -0.80
C PHE A 148 -7.50 15.76 -1.09
N LEU A 149 -7.38 16.63 -0.08
CA LEU A 149 -6.82 17.97 -0.22
C LEU A 149 -5.33 18.06 0.12
N ALA A 150 -4.80 17.12 0.90
CA ALA A 150 -3.41 17.16 1.37
C ALA A 150 -2.38 16.85 0.26
N ALA A 151 -2.73 15.97 -0.69
CA ALA A 151 -1.79 15.54 -1.73
C ALA A 151 -1.75 16.52 -2.93
N PRO A 152 -0.61 16.62 -3.64
CA PRO A 152 -0.57 17.24 -4.96
C PRO A 152 -1.52 16.55 -5.94
N ALA A 153 -2.05 17.31 -6.92
CA ALA A 153 -3.02 16.79 -7.90
C ALA A 153 -2.48 15.58 -8.68
N ALA A 154 -1.20 15.57 -9.05
CA ALA A 154 -0.53 14.44 -9.70
C ALA A 154 -0.59 13.14 -8.88
N THR A 155 -0.34 13.26 -7.57
CA THR A 155 -0.37 12.13 -6.64
C THR A 155 -1.80 11.65 -6.44
N LEU A 156 -2.76 12.56 -6.33
CA LEU A 156 -4.18 12.22 -6.24
C LEU A 156 -4.66 11.48 -7.50
N ALA A 157 -4.30 11.96 -8.69
CA ALA A 157 -4.60 11.30 -9.97
C ALA A 157 -4.02 9.88 -10.01
N TYR A 158 -2.77 9.70 -9.61
CA TYR A 158 -2.15 8.37 -9.50
C TYR A 158 -2.92 7.45 -8.54
N HIS A 159 -3.32 7.94 -7.37
CA HIS A 159 -4.11 7.16 -6.42
C HIS A 159 -5.48 6.80 -6.96
N ALA A 160 -6.14 7.73 -7.64
CA ALA A 160 -7.46 7.54 -8.19
C ALA A 160 -7.47 6.52 -9.35
N ILE A 161 -6.45 6.52 -10.20
CA ILE A 161 -6.25 5.49 -11.23
C ILE A 161 -6.00 4.12 -10.58
N LYS A 162 -5.07 4.05 -9.62
CA LYS A 162 -4.56 2.78 -9.08
C LYS A 162 -5.47 2.12 -8.03
N TYR A 163 -6.20 2.91 -7.24
CA TYR A 163 -6.92 2.46 -6.04
C TYR A 163 -8.40 2.85 -6.05
N GLN A 164 -9.09 2.62 -7.17
CA GLN A 164 -10.49 3.02 -7.35
C GLN A 164 -11.46 2.44 -6.31
N ARG A 165 -11.25 1.19 -5.90
CA ARG A 165 -12.12 0.47 -4.95
C ARG A 165 -11.33 -0.46 -4.04
N ARG A 166 -11.79 -0.58 -2.80
CA ARG A 166 -11.34 -1.58 -1.83
C ARG A 166 -12.54 -2.04 -0.99
N ARG A 167 -12.80 -3.35 -0.99
CA ARG A 167 -13.97 -3.95 -0.32
C ARG A 167 -15.28 -3.25 -0.75
N PHE A 168 -16.03 -2.72 0.21
CA PHE A 168 -17.32 -2.05 0.02
C PHE A 168 -17.20 -0.58 -0.39
N TRP A 169 -16.00 0.00 -0.32
CA TRP A 169 -15.78 1.43 -0.52
C TRP A 169 -15.06 1.71 -1.84
N SER A 170 -15.52 2.75 -2.54
CA SER A 170 -14.85 3.32 -3.70
C SER A 170 -14.37 4.74 -3.38
N LEU A 171 -13.32 5.21 -4.06
CA LEU A 171 -12.87 6.59 -3.94
C LEU A 171 -13.97 7.58 -4.35
N ARG A 172 -14.76 7.26 -5.37
CA ARG A 172 -15.94 8.03 -5.78
C ARG A 172 -16.95 8.21 -4.64
N ARG A 173 -17.29 7.12 -3.94
CA ARG A 173 -18.22 7.18 -2.80
C ARG A 173 -17.63 7.98 -1.64
N ALA A 174 -16.36 7.75 -1.30
CA ALA A 174 -15.67 8.49 -0.25
C ALA A 174 -15.64 10.00 -0.56
N LEU A 175 -15.39 10.37 -1.82
CA LEU A 175 -15.41 11.74 -2.29
C LEU A 175 -16.80 12.37 -2.10
N HIS A 176 -17.85 11.74 -2.65
CA HIS A 176 -19.23 12.23 -2.53
C HIS A 176 -19.65 12.46 -1.08
N MET A 177 -19.34 11.52 -0.18
CA MET A 177 -19.74 11.62 1.23
C MET A 177 -18.89 12.60 2.05
N SER A 178 -17.67 12.92 1.59
CA SER A 178 -16.79 13.89 2.24
C SER A 178 -17.10 15.34 1.87
N HIS A 179 -17.71 15.55 0.70
CA HIS A 179 -17.89 16.87 0.09
C HIS A 179 -16.58 17.66 -0.07
N ALA A 180 -15.46 16.98 -0.34
CA ALA A 180 -14.19 17.65 -0.59
C ALA A 180 -14.29 18.56 -1.83
N ARG A 181 -13.85 19.81 -1.66
CA ARG A 181 -13.82 20.87 -2.68
C ARG A 181 -12.50 21.63 -2.57
N THR A 182 -12.07 22.21 -3.68
CA THR A 182 -10.78 22.88 -3.83
C THR A 182 -10.88 23.94 -4.91
N ASP A 183 -10.16 25.05 -4.73
CA ASP A 183 -10.05 26.12 -5.74
C ASP A 183 -8.88 25.87 -6.70
N ASP A 184 -7.96 24.96 -6.34
CA ASP A 184 -6.90 24.47 -7.23
C ASP A 184 -7.49 23.82 -8.50
N PRO A 185 -7.25 24.35 -9.71
CA PRO A 185 -7.88 23.87 -10.93
C PRO A 185 -7.54 22.41 -11.28
N GLN A 186 -6.28 22.01 -11.09
CA GLN A 186 -5.83 20.65 -11.42
C GLN A 186 -6.48 19.62 -10.49
N ARG A 187 -6.46 19.88 -9.18
CA ARG A 187 -7.10 19.02 -8.19
C ARG A 187 -8.61 19.00 -8.40
N SER A 188 -9.23 20.14 -8.72
CA SER A 188 -10.66 20.22 -9.03
C SER A 188 -11.02 19.33 -10.22
N ALA A 189 -10.24 19.35 -11.30
CA ALA A 189 -10.43 18.47 -12.45
C ALA A 189 -10.27 16.98 -12.09
N VAL A 190 -9.29 16.62 -11.24
CA VAL A 190 -9.14 15.24 -10.75
C VAL A 190 -10.33 14.81 -9.90
N LEU A 191 -10.80 15.65 -8.97
CA LEU A 191 -11.98 15.37 -8.16
C LEU A 191 -13.23 15.23 -9.03
N TYR A 192 -13.38 16.09 -10.03
CA TYR A 192 -14.47 16.02 -11.00
C TYR A 192 -14.45 14.68 -11.75
N TRP A 193 -13.29 14.25 -12.27
CA TRP A 193 -13.14 12.96 -12.94
C TRP A 193 -13.49 11.78 -12.02
N ILE A 194 -13.05 11.80 -10.74
CA ILE A 194 -13.41 10.76 -9.77
C ILE A 194 -14.94 10.69 -9.57
N ALA A 195 -15.61 11.85 -9.55
CA ALA A 195 -17.03 11.96 -9.28
C ALA A 195 -17.92 11.65 -10.51
N HIS A 196 -17.49 12.01 -11.72
CA HIS A 196 -18.34 11.99 -12.92
C HIS A 196 -17.79 11.13 -14.07
N GLY A 197 -16.50 10.78 -14.04
CA GLY A 197 -15.80 10.15 -15.16
C GLY A 197 -15.25 11.17 -16.15
N TRP A 198 -14.68 10.68 -17.25
CA TRP A 198 -14.02 11.52 -18.26
C TRP A 198 -15.00 11.93 -19.36
N PRO A 199 -15.13 13.22 -19.69
CA PRO A 199 -16.09 13.69 -20.70
C PRO A 199 -15.54 13.48 -22.11
N GLY A 200 -15.79 12.32 -22.70
CA GLY A 200 -15.36 12.00 -24.07
C GLY A 200 -13.84 11.87 -24.22
N ILE A 201 -13.39 10.83 -24.90
CA ILE A 201 -11.95 10.57 -25.03
C ILE A 201 -11.48 11.15 -26.37
N SER A 202 -10.74 12.26 -26.32
CA SER A 202 -10.04 12.80 -27.50
C SER A 202 -8.96 11.81 -27.97
N PRO A 203 -8.72 11.66 -29.29
CA PRO A 203 -7.57 10.91 -29.81
C PRO A 203 -6.22 11.52 -29.39
N GLU A 204 -6.18 12.83 -29.17
CA GLU A 204 -4.96 13.57 -28.83
C GLU A 204 -4.70 13.60 -27.32
N SER A 205 -3.42 13.62 -26.95
CA SER A 205 -3.00 13.69 -25.55
C SER A 205 -3.39 15.01 -24.90
N HIS A 206 -3.86 14.96 -23.65
CA HIS A 206 -4.17 16.17 -22.90
C HIS A 206 -2.90 17.01 -22.63
N PRO A 207 -2.93 18.35 -22.78
CA PRO A 207 -1.75 19.20 -22.61
C PRO A 207 -1.20 19.18 -21.18
N ASP A 208 -2.09 19.27 -20.18
CA ASP A 208 -1.74 19.18 -18.76
C ASP A 208 -1.20 17.77 -18.39
N PRO A 209 0.02 17.63 -17.83
CA PRO A 209 0.61 16.34 -17.49
C PRO A 209 -0.15 15.50 -16.44
N VAL A 210 -0.83 16.15 -15.48
CA VAL A 210 -1.64 15.46 -14.46
C VAL A 210 -2.85 14.81 -15.13
N LEU A 211 -3.53 15.59 -15.97
CA LEU A 211 -4.72 15.15 -16.69
C LEU A 211 -4.38 14.20 -17.85
N ARG A 212 -3.19 14.32 -18.44
CA ARG A 212 -2.67 13.42 -19.47
C ARG A 212 -2.59 11.97 -18.99
N LYS A 213 -2.20 11.76 -17.73
CA LYS A 213 -2.19 10.43 -17.11
C LYS A 213 -3.59 9.83 -16.99
N ILE A 214 -4.59 10.64 -16.67
CA ILE A 214 -5.99 10.22 -16.60
C ILE A 214 -6.53 9.94 -18.00
N TRP A 215 -6.27 10.83 -18.95
CA TRP A 215 -6.58 10.63 -20.37
C TRP A 215 -6.01 9.32 -20.88
N ALA A 216 -4.74 9.02 -20.61
CA ALA A 216 -4.10 7.79 -21.05
C ALA A 216 -4.73 6.56 -20.41
N PHE A 217 -5.11 6.63 -19.13
CA PHE A 217 -5.87 5.56 -18.47
C PHE A 217 -7.22 5.30 -19.17
N GLU A 218 -7.98 6.35 -19.50
CA GLU A 218 -9.28 6.19 -20.16
C GLU A 218 -9.12 5.72 -21.61
N ARG A 219 -8.17 6.29 -22.35
CA ARG A 219 -7.86 5.89 -23.72
C ARG A 219 -7.45 4.43 -23.79
N LEU A 220 -6.61 3.96 -22.87
CA LEU A 220 -6.22 2.55 -22.77
C LEU A 220 -7.42 1.60 -22.61
N ARG A 221 -8.49 2.04 -21.95
CA ARG A 221 -9.73 1.24 -21.80
C ARG A 221 -10.55 1.15 -23.07
N SER A 222 -10.43 2.14 -23.96
CA SER A 222 -11.08 2.14 -25.28
C SER A 222 -10.34 1.31 -26.35
N LEU A 223 -9.06 0.97 -26.12
CA LEU A 223 -8.28 0.21 -27.09
C LEU A 223 -8.65 -1.28 -27.13
N ASP A 224 -8.60 -1.85 -28.33
CA ASP A 224 -8.79 -3.28 -28.56
C ASP A 224 -7.52 -4.10 -28.27
N SER A 225 -7.68 -5.41 -28.04
CA SER A 225 -6.54 -6.28 -27.71
C SER A 225 -5.50 -6.40 -28.82
N SER A 226 -5.87 -6.14 -30.08
CA SER A 226 -4.94 -6.09 -31.22
C SER A 226 -3.97 -4.91 -31.14
N GLN A 227 -4.28 -3.88 -30.34
CA GLN A 227 -3.49 -2.66 -30.22
C GLN A 227 -2.51 -2.70 -29.04
N ALA A 228 -1.95 -3.87 -28.75
CA ALA A 228 -1.10 -4.07 -27.58
C ALA A 228 0.22 -3.25 -27.63
N SER A 229 0.77 -2.99 -28.82
CA SER A 229 1.96 -2.13 -28.98
C SER A 229 1.66 -0.66 -28.67
N LEU A 230 0.50 -0.16 -29.09
CA LEU A 230 0.05 1.20 -28.73
C LEU A 230 -0.20 1.30 -27.23
N ALA A 231 -0.82 0.29 -26.63
CA ALA A 231 -0.98 0.20 -25.18
C ALA A 231 0.38 0.24 -24.45
N ALA A 232 1.39 -0.48 -24.94
CA ALA A 232 2.74 -0.51 -24.36
C ALA A 232 3.45 0.86 -24.46
N GLN A 233 3.30 1.58 -25.57
CA GLN A 233 3.81 2.94 -25.74
C GLN A 233 3.18 3.89 -24.71
N MET A 234 1.85 3.92 -24.62
CA MET A 234 1.14 4.75 -23.65
C MET A 234 1.53 4.46 -22.20
N ILE A 235 1.77 3.18 -21.86
CA ILE A 235 2.22 2.78 -20.53
C ILE A 235 3.62 3.35 -20.22
N THR A 236 4.50 3.38 -21.22
CA THR A 236 5.87 3.89 -21.10
C THR A 236 5.86 5.41 -20.94
N ASP A 237 5.19 6.11 -21.86
CA ASP A 237 5.16 7.58 -21.92
C ASP A 237 4.54 8.16 -20.65
N GLU A 238 3.41 7.60 -20.22
CA GLU A 238 2.67 8.11 -19.07
C GLU A 238 2.98 7.38 -17.77
N ARG A 239 3.94 6.45 -17.77
CA ARG A 239 4.36 5.64 -16.61
C ARG A 239 3.16 5.04 -15.86
N LEU A 240 2.22 4.46 -16.61
CA LEU A 240 0.97 3.95 -16.04
C LEU A 240 1.23 2.75 -15.11
N PRO A 241 0.53 2.65 -13.96
CA PRO A 241 0.67 1.50 -13.09
C PRO A 241 -0.05 0.27 -13.70
N ARG A 242 0.37 -0.94 -13.31
CA ARG A 242 -0.24 -2.20 -13.75
C ARG A 242 -1.76 -2.25 -13.49
N GLU A 243 -2.25 -1.61 -12.43
CA GLU A 243 -3.68 -1.52 -12.11
C GLU A 243 -4.49 -0.69 -13.11
N ALA A 244 -3.85 0.21 -13.86
CA ALA A 244 -4.46 0.98 -14.93
C ALA A 244 -4.71 0.14 -16.19
N VAL A 245 -3.98 -0.97 -16.34
CA VAL A 245 -3.94 -1.77 -17.57
C VAL A 245 -5.10 -2.77 -17.59
N PRO A 246 -5.99 -2.72 -18.61
CA PRO A 246 -7.03 -3.73 -18.81
C PRO A 246 -6.45 -5.15 -18.90
N THR A 247 -7.17 -6.12 -18.35
CA THR A 247 -6.68 -7.51 -18.23
C THR A 247 -6.33 -8.15 -19.58
N ARG A 248 -7.05 -7.78 -20.64
CA ARG A 248 -6.77 -8.23 -22.02
C ARG A 248 -5.35 -7.88 -22.50
N PHE A 249 -4.76 -6.79 -22.00
CA PHE A 249 -3.38 -6.41 -22.37
C PHE A 249 -2.32 -7.14 -21.54
N LEU A 250 -2.68 -7.67 -20.37
CA LEU A 250 -1.73 -8.35 -19.46
C LEU A 250 -1.31 -9.75 -19.92
N GLN A 251 -1.81 -10.21 -21.06
CA GLN A 251 -1.35 -11.43 -21.72
C GLN A 251 -0.20 -11.18 -22.71
N HIS A 252 0.10 -9.91 -23.05
CA HIS A 252 1.11 -9.56 -24.04
C HIS A 252 2.46 -9.24 -23.38
N ALA A 253 3.54 -9.79 -23.93
CA ALA A 253 4.90 -9.60 -23.43
C ALA A 253 5.35 -8.13 -23.47
N GLU A 254 5.08 -7.42 -24.58
CA GLU A 254 5.43 -6.00 -24.78
C GLU A 254 4.84 -5.07 -23.70
N VAL A 255 3.63 -5.39 -23.22
CA VAL A 255 2.96 -4.63 -22.16
C VAL A 255 3.67 -4.80 -20.81
N TRP A 256 4.15 -6.01 -20.51
CA TRP A 256 4.94 -6.26 -19.31
C TRP A 256 6.34 -5.67 -19.41
N ALA A 257 6.96 -5.71 -20.59
CA ALA A 257 8.24 -5.05 -20.86
C ALA A 257 8.11 -3.52 -20.63
N ALA A 258 7.03 -2.90 -21.09
CA ALA A 258 6.74 -1.49 -20.82
C ALA A 258 6.51 -1.21 -19.33
N LEU A 259 5.86 -2.10 -18.59
CA LEU A 259 5.55 -1.88 -17.17
C LEU A 259 6.77 -2.01 -16.23
N LEU A 260 7.67 -2.97 -16.49
CA LEU A 260 8.74 -3.36 -15.56
C LEU A 260 9.66 -2.21 -15.13
N PRO A 261 10.13 -1.29 -16.01
CA PRO A 261 11.07 -0.24 -15.66
C PRO A 261 10.60 0.68 -14.53
N HIS A 262 9.31 1.06 -14.52
CA HIS A 262 8.73 1.97 -13.51
C HIS A 262 7.81 1.27 -12.51
N MET A 263 7.65 -0.06 -12.58
CA MET A 263 6.80 -0.80 -11.65
C MET A 263 7.33 -0.68 -10.20
N PRO A 264 6.49 -0.37 -9.20
CA PRO A 264 6.92 -0.35 -7.79
C PRO A 264 7.44 -1.72 -7.32
N LEU A 265 8.43 -1.77 -6.43
CA LEU A 265 9.05 -3.04 -5.95
C LEU A 265 8.01 -4.03 -5.39
N GLY A 266 7.09 -3.57 -4.56
CA GLY A 266 6.01 -4.43 -4.04
C GLY A 266 5.06 -4.96 -5.12
N ALA A 267 4.99 -4.32 -6.30
CA ALA A 267 4.29 -4.88 -7.45
C ALA A 267 5.17 -5.89 -8.21
N ILE A 268 6.47 -5.65 -8.36
CA ILE A 268 7.41 -6.63 -8.94
C ILE A 268 7.36 -7.94 -8.16
N LEU A 269 7.60 -7.89 -6.84
CA LEU A 269 7.59 -9.07 -5.95
C LEU A 269 6.34 -9.94 -6.08
N ARG A 270 5.18 -9.32 -6.32
CA ARG A 270 3.90 -10.03 -6.44
C ARG A 270 3.60 -10.57 -7.84
N ASN A 271 4.37 -10.17 -8.86
CA ASN A 271 4.05 -10.49 -10.24
C ASN A 271 5.19 -11.19 -11.00
N LEU A 272 6.37 -11.45 -10.41
CA LEU A 272 7.53 -12.09 -11.08
C LEU A 272 7.19 -13.30 -11.96
N ALA A 273 6.24 -14.13 -11.54
CA ALA A 273 5.77 -15.30 -12.29
C ALA A 273 5.21 -14.96 -13.68
N THR A 274 4.46 -13.87 -13.82
CA THR A 274 3.78 -13.53 -15.09
C THR A 274 4.75 -13.12 -16.21
N PRO A 275 5.65 -12.14 -16.01
CA PRO A 275 6.62 -11.78 -17.04
C PRO A 275 7.66 -12.90 -17.28
N THR A 276 7.91 -13.79 -16.30
CA THR A 276 8.69 -15.02 -16.55
C THR A 276 7.96 -15.95 -17.51
N ARG A 277 6.68 -16.27 -17.26
CA ARG A 277 5.85 -17.10 -18.14
C ARG A 277 5.70 -16.52 -19.55
N LEU A 278 5.67 -15.20 -19.68
CA LEU A 278 5.55 -14.50 -20.96
C LEU A 278 6.91 -14.31 -21.68
N GLY A 279 8.02 -14.83 -21.13
CA GLY A 279 9.35 -14.71 -21.73
C GLY A 279 9.96 -13.30 -21.66
N VAL A 280 9.32 -12.36 -20.94
CA VAL A 280 9.88 -11.02 -20.71
C VAL A 280 11.06 -11.09 -19.76
N LEU A 281 10.95 -11.90 -18.70
CA LEU A 281 12.08 -12.29 -17.88
C LEU A 281 12.58 -13.63 -18.40
N ALA A 282 13.83 -13.65 -18.82
CA ALA A 282 14.51 -14.83 -19.34
C ALA A 282 15.98 -14.80 -18.87
N PRO A 283 16.63 -15.97 -18.75
CA PRO A 283 18.03 -16.04 -18.36
C PRO A 283 18.90 -15.08 -19.19
N LEU A 284 19.78 -14.33 -18.52
CA LEU A 284 20.79 -13.47 -19.14
C LEU A 284 20.25 -12.30 -19.99
N ASN A 285 18.97 -11.95 -19.90
CA ASN A 285 18.40 -10.80 -20.62
C ASN A 285 18.41 -9.49 -19.79
N ASP A 286 18.27 -8.35 -20.47
CA ASP A 286 18.32 -7.02 -19.83
C ASP A 286 17.19 -6.77 -18.83
N ALA A 287 15.99 -7.30 -19.11
CA ALA A 287 14.85 -7.15 -18.22
C ALA A 287 15.09 -7.85 -16.87
N THR A 288 15.75 -9.01 -16.88
CA THR A 288 16.11 -9.77 -15.68
C THR A 288 17.20 -9.04 -14.90
N ARG A 289 18.26 -8.57 -15.58
CA ARG A 289 19.30 -7.70 -14.97
C ARG A 289 18.71 -6.45 -14.31
N LEU A 290 17.73 -5.82 -14.96
CA LEU A 290 17.04 -4.66 -14.41
C LEU A 290 16.27 -5.02 -13.12
N VAL A 291 15.55 -6.15 -13.12
CA VAL A 291 14.83 -6.63 -11.93
C VAL A 291 15.80 -6.96 -10.80
N GLU A 292 16.89 -7.67 -11.08
CA GLU A 292 17.94 -8.01 -10.12
C GLU A 292 18.51 -6.75 -9.45
N LYS A 293 18.95 -5.78 -10.25
CA LYS A 293 19.49 -4.50 -9.76
C LYS A 293 18.50 -3.76 -8.86
N ARG A 294 17.20 -3.85 -9.16
CA ARG A 294 16.16 -3.17 -8.38
C ARG A 294 15.80 -3.92 -7.10
N LEU A 295 15.87 -5.25 -7.09
CA LEU A 295 15.63 -6.06 -5.90
C LEU A 295 16.78 -5.97 -4.89
N THR A 296 18.01 -5.82 -5.37
CA THR A 296 19.22 -5.72 -4.55
C THR A 296 19.53 -4.30 -4.04
N ASP A 297 18.81 -3.28 -4.52
CA ASP A 297 18.94 -1.90 -4.03
C ASP A 297 18.33 -1.74 -2.62
N ALA A 298 19.16 -1.92 -1.59
CA ALA A 298 18.78 -1.78 -0.19
C ALA A 298 18.19 -0.39 0.14
N GLY A 299 18.69 0.67 -0.49
CA GLY A 299 18.18 2.03 -0.30
C GLY A 299 16.77 2.19 -0.83
N HIS A 300 16.48 1.58 -1.99
CA HIS A 300 15.13 1.55 -2.55
C HIS A 300 14.19 0.66 -1.73
N LEU A 301 14.62 -0.52 -1.28
CA LEU A 301 13.81 -1.41 -0.43
C LEU A 301 13.34 -0.70 0.85
N ARG A 302 14.24 0.01 1.53
CA ARG A 302 13.94 0.79 2.74
C ARG A 302 12.97 1.95 2.45
N ARG A 303 13.23 2.76 1.42
CA ARG A 303 12.34 3.87 1.02
C ARG A 303 10.95 3.38 0.62
N ALA A 304 10.87 2.25 -0.07
CA ALA A 304 9.62 1.59 -0.45
C ALA A 304 8.94 0.86 0.71
N ARG A 305 9.59 0.80 1.89
CA ARG A 305 9.11 0.13 3.11
C ARG A 305 8.73 -1.34 2.84
N ILE A 306 9.55 -2.03 2.08
CA ILE A 306 9.35 -3.46 1.79
C ILE A 306 9.74 -4.25 3.03
N HIS A 307 8.75 -4.84 3.70
CA HIS A 307 8.98 -5.70 4.85
C HIS A 307 9.65 -7.02 4.44
N PRO A 308 10.66 -7.54 5.17
CA PRO A 308 11.37 -8.78 4.82
C PRO A 308 10.44 -9.97 4.56
N PHE A 309 9.38 -10.09 5.35
CA PHE A 309 8.36 -11.14 5.16
C PHE A 309 7.69 -11.11 3.77
N HIS A 310 7.50 -9.94 3.14
CA HIS A 310 6.95 -9.88 1.78
C HIS A 310 7.91 -10.46 0.75
N ILE A 311 9.21 -10.28 0.96
CA ILE A 311 10.27 -10.85 0.12
C ILE A 311 10.31 -12.35 0.33
N LEU A 312 10.23 -12.83 1.58
CA LEU A 312 10.17 -14.26 1.89
C LEU A 312 8.98 -14.95 1.22
N VAL A 313 7.78 -14.36 1.31
CA VAL A 313 6.58 -14.89 0.63
C VAL A 313 6.76 -14.89 -0.89
N ALA A 314 7.35 -13.83 -1.46
CA ALA A 314 7.62 -13.74 -2.89
C ALA A 314 8.63 -14.80 -3.34
N SER A 315 9.74 -14.96 -2.61
CA SER A 315 10.79 -15.98 -2.83
C SER A 315 10.19 -17.39 -2.83
N ARG A 316 9.45 -17.76 -1.77
CA ARG A 316 8.80 -19.07 -1.69
C ARG A 316 7.75 -19.29 -2.78
N THR A 317 7.00 -18.25 -3.13
CA THR A 317 5.99 -18.35 -4.19
C THR A 317 6.64 -18.52 -5.54
N TYR A 318 7.69 -17.75 -5.85
CA TYR A 318 8.38 -17.79 -7.13
C TYR A 318 9.13 -19.11 -7.32
N ALA A 319 9.86 -19.58 -6.31
CA ALA A 319 10.58 -20.85 -6.31
C ALA A 319 9.67 -22.07 -6.52
N ALA A 320 8.40 -21.99 -6.14
CA ALA A 320 7.46 -23.09 -6.32
C ALA A 320 7.17 -23.42 -7.80
N GLY A 321 7.45 -22.52 -8.73
CA GLY A 321 7.24 -22.74 -10.18
C GLY A 321 5.77 -22.93 -10.59
N GLN A 322 4.82 -22.86 -9.65
CA GLN A 322 3.40 -23.06 -9.90
C GLN A 322 2.52 -22.20 -9.00
N SER A 323 1.51 -21.60 -9.61
CA SER A 323 0.47 -20.84 -8.92
C SER A 323 -0.48 -21.77 -8.19
N ARG A 324 -0.60 -21.63 -6.87
CA ARG A 324 -1.59 -22.37 -6.06
C ARG A 324 -3.03 -22.07 -6.47
N LYS A 325 -3.32 -20.87 -6.98
CA LYS A 325 -4.67 -20.39 -7.30
C LYS A 325 -5.07 -20.64 -8.76
N THR A 326 -4.18 -20.36 -9.70
CA THR A 326 -4.47 -20.41 -11.14
C THR A 326 -3.89 -21.64 -11.81
N LYS A 327 -3.09 -22.46 -11.11
CA LYS A 327 -2.38 -23.64 -11.64
C LYS A 327 -1.39 -23.37 -12.77
N GLN A 328 -1.24 -22.12 -13.19
CA GLN A 328 -0.21 -21.67 -14.14
C GLN A 328 1.18 -21.99 -13.61
N THR A 329 2.05 -22.45 -14.50
CA THR A 329 3.44 -22.79 -14.22
C THR A 329 4.41 -21.79 -14.84
N TRP A 330 5.61 -21.73 -14.30
CA TRP A 330 6.76 -21.01 -14.83
C TRP A 330 8.04 -21.70 -14.34
N ASP A 331 9.14 -21.49 -15.06
CA ASP A 331 10.45 -21.94 -14.61
C ASP A 331 11.13 -20.83 -13.80
N PRO A 332 11.43 -21.04 -12.50
CA PRO A 332 12.07 -20.03 -11.67
C PRO A 332 13.50 -19.71 -12.17
N ILE A 333 13.78 -18.43 -12.44
CA ILE A 333 15.10 -18.00 -12.91
C ILE A 333 16.07 -17.94 -11.70
N PRO A 334 17.20 -18.67 -11.70
CA PRO A 334 18.13 -18.71 -10.57
C PRO A 334 18.64 -17.33 -10.13
N ALA A 335 18.94 -16.45 -11.08
CA ALA A 335 19.41 -15.09 -10.79
C ALA A 335 18.37 -14.24 -10.03
N ILE A 336 17.08 -14.39 -10.37
CA ILE A 336 16.00 -13.73 -9.63
C ILE A 336 15.86 -14.32 -8.23
N GLN A 337 15.99 -15.64 -8.10
CA GLN A 337 15.94 -16.32 -6.81
C GLN A 337 17.06 -15.82 -5.88
N GLN A 338 18.29 -15.75 -6.39
CA GLN A 338 19.43 -15.19 -5.66
C GLN A 338 19.18 -13.72 -5.25
N ALA A 339 18.68 -12.89 -6.18
CA ALA A 339 18.38 -11.49 -5.88
C ALA A 339 17.30 -11.34 -4.78
N LEU A 340 16.34 -12.26 -4.69
CA LEU A 340 15.34 -12.27 -3.61
C LEU A 340 15.95 -12.66 -2.25
N ASP A 341 16.90 -13.58 -2.23
CA ASP A 341 17.59 -13.99 -1.00
C ASP A 341 18.49 -12.86 -0.47
N GLU A 342 19.21 -12.17 -1.36
CA GLU A 342 19.97 -10.96 -1.03
C GLU A 342 19.05 -9.83 -0.55
N ALA A 343 17.93 -9.60 -1.24
CA ALA A 343 16.93 -8.61 -0.85
C ALA A 343 16.33 -8.90 0.53
N PHE A 344 16.13 -10.18 0.88
CA PHE A 344 15.62 -10.57 2.20
C PHE A 344 16.59 -10.17 3.31
N ALA A 345 17.89 -10.43 3.14
CA ALA A 345 18.91 -9.99 4.09
C ALA A 345 18.99 -8.46 4.18
N ALA A 346 18.98 -7.76 3.04
CA ALA A 346 19.09 -6.30 2.97
C ALA A 346 17.86 -5.55 3.52
N ALA A 347 16.70 -6.19 3.57
CA ALA A 347 15.47 -5.58 4.06
C ALA A 347 15.42 -5.43 5.59
N PHE A 348 16.24 -6.17 6.33
CA PHE A 348 16.37 -5.94 7.77
C PHE A 348 17.11 -4.63 8.03
N PRO A 349 16.66 -3.80 9.00
CA PRO A 349 17.44 -2.65 9.41
C PRO A 349 18.80 -3.13 9.93
N LEU A 350 19.87 -2.46 9.49
CA LEU A 350 21.18 -2.66 10.10
C LEU A 350 21.06 -2.19 11.56
N VAL A 351 21.18 -3.14 12.47
CA VAL A 351 21.24 -2.90 13.92
C VAL A 351 22.66 -3.15 14.37
N ASP A 352 23.15 -2.29 15.26
CA ASP A 352 24.45 -2.52 15.88
C ASP A 352 24.42 -3.88 16.58
N PRO A 353 25.45 -4.72 16.38
CA PRO A 353 25.50 -6.01 17.04
C PRO A 353 25.49 -5.77 18.55
N ALA A 354 24.56 -6.46 19.24
CA ALA A 354 24.42 -6.31 20.68
C ALA A 354 25.67 -6.77 21.46
N ASN A 355 26.62 -7.45 20.80
CA ASN A 355 27.88 -7.96 21.37
C ASN A 355 27.68 -8.76 22.66
N VAL A 356 26.55 -9.46 22.75
CA VAL A 356 26.22 -10.39 23.83
C VAL A 356 26.16 -11.82 23.30
N ARG A 357 26.35 -12.80 24.18
CA ARG A 357 26.11 -14.21 23.87
C ARG A 357 24.60 -14.43 23.75
N ILE A 358 24.12 -14.77 22.56
CA ILE A 358 22.70 -15.00 22.27
C ILE A 358 22.44 -16.50 22.19
N LEU A 359 21.50 -17.00 23.00
CA LEU A 359 20.88 -18.32 22.80
C LEU A 359 19.60 -18.13 22.00
N LEU A 360 19.57 -18.65 20.77
CA LEU A 360 18.36 -18.68 19.94
C LEU A 360 17.62 -20.00 20.14
N ALA A 361 16.61 -20.00 21.01
CA ALA A 361 15.71 -21.13 21.18
C ALA A 361 14.42 -20.88 20.39
N VAL A 362 14.17 -21.71 19.37
CA VAL A 362 12.98 -21.62 18.52
C VAL A 362 11.99 -22.70 18.95
N ASP A 363 10.76 -22.29 19.29
CA ASP A 363 9.67 -23.23 19.55
C ASP A 363 9.26 -23.92 18.24
N VAL A 364 9.36 -25.26 18.24
CA VAL A 364 9.01 -26.15 17.12
C VAL A 364 7.85 -27.09 17.45
N PHE A 365 7.14 -26.87 18.56
CA PHE A 365 5.96 -27.66 18.92
C PHE A 365 4.86 -27.53 17.86
N GLY A 366 3.96 -28.52 17.80
CA GLY A 366 2.88 -28.56 16.80
C GLY A 366 2.00 -27.30 16.78
N SER A 367 1.85 -26.60 17.91
CA SER A 367 1.13 -25.32 18.01
C SER A 367 1.76 -24.21 17.14
N MET A 368 3.05 -24.31 16.81
CA MET A 368 3.78 -23.37 15.95
C MET A 368 3.55 -23.62 14.45
N THR A 369 2.94 -24.75 14.08
CA THR A 369 2.55 -25.03 12.69
C THR A 369 1.31 -24.27 12.23
N VAL A 370 0.60 -23.62 13.17
CA VAL A 370 -0.59 -22.81 12.84
C VAL A 370 -0.20 -21.58 12.01
N PRO A 371 -0.73 -21.42 10.78
CA PRO A 371 -0.42 -20.28 9.94
C PRO A 371 -0.91 -18.97 10.57
N ARG A 372 0.00 -18.12 11.05
CA ARG A 372 -0.36 -16.85 11.73
C ARG A 372 -0.70 -15.69 10.80
N LEU A 373 -0.53 -15.83 9.48
CA LEU A 373 -0.61 -14.72 8.51
C LEU A 373 -1.37 -15.07 7.21
N HIS A 374 -2.41 -15.92 7.34
CA HIS A 374 -3.07 -16.60 6.21
C HIS A 374 -3.72 -15.65 5.18
N ARG A 375 -4.00 -14.38 5.53
CA ARG A 375 -4.77 -13.47 4.65
C ARG A 375 -3.95 -12.53 3.76
N LEU A 376 -2.64 -12.39 3.95
CA LEU A 376 -1.84 -11.45 3.15
C LEU A 376 -1.62 -11.90 1.70
N ALA A 377 -1.54 -13.20 1.45
CA ALA A 377 -1.40 -13.77 0.10
C ALA A 377 -2.73 -13.79 -0.69
N ALA A 378 -3.88 -13.73 -0.02
CA ALA A 378 -5.20 -13.94 -0.63
C ALA A 378 -5.94 -12.65 -1.02
N SER A 379 -5.42 -11.44 -0.75
CA SER A 379 -6.14 -10.18 -1.01
C SER A 379 -6.11 -9.71 -2.48
N ARG A 380 -6.42 -10.63 -3.42
CA ARG A 380 -7.07 -10.30 -4.69
C ARG A 380 -8.39 -11.03 -4.75
N HIS A 381 -9.46 -10.26 -4.51
CA HIS A 381 -10.87 -10.58 -4.76
C HIS A 381 -11.46 -11.66 -3.85
N ALA A 382 -12.04 -11.23 -2.72
CA ALA A 382 -13.27 -11.85 -2.26
C ALA A 382 -14.39 -11.25 -3.13
N LYS A 383 -14.64 -11.84 -4.31
CA LYS A 383 -16.01 -11.87 -4.85
C LYS A 383 -16.72 -12.88 -3.95
N LEU A 384 -17.45 -12.42 -2.95
CA LEU A 384 -18.51 -13.24 -2.38
C LEU A 384 -19.71 -13.03 -3.29
N VAL A 385 -20.01 -14.10 -4.02
CA VAL A 385 -21.30 -14.33 -4.66
C VAL A 385 -22.35 -14.32 -3.55
N ALA A 386 -23.26 -13.35 -3.63
CA ALA A 386 -24.68 -13.57 -3.52
C ALA A 386 -25.31 -12.70 -4.61
#